data_AF-A0A973MU45-F1
#
_entry.id   AF-A0A973MU45-F1
#
_cell.length_a   1.000
_cell.length_b   1.000
_cell.length_c   1.000
_cell.angle_alpha   90.00
_cell.angle_beta   90.00
_cell.angle_gamma   90.00
#
_symmetry.space_group_name_H-M   'P 1'
#
loop_
_entity.id
_entity.type
_entity.pdbx_description
1 polymer ?
#
loop_
_entity_poly.entity_id
_entity_poly.type
_entity_poly.pdbx_seq_one_letter_code
_entity_poly.pdbx_strand_id
1 'polypeptide(L)'
;ADEERREDERQRGEENRPAPPDWLLDYGLNKDAMPTAVHVGGCHMAGQRAKGVDSDTARRALAAGVPACDHCRPDSELGFLD
;
A
#
# COMPACT_ATOMS: atom_id res chain seq x y z
N ALA A 1 23.13 -25.84 14.47
CA ALA A 1 23.90 -25.11 13.43
C ALA A 1 22.99 -24.55 12.33
N ASP A 2 22.36 -25.37 11.46
CA ASP A 2 21.44 -24.85 10.43
C ASP A 2 20.07 -24.39 10.95
N GLU A 3 19.59 -24.99 12.04
CA GLU A 3 18.28 -24.69 12.63
C GLU A 3 18.27 -23.34 13.37
N GLU A 4 19.28 -23.10 14.22
CA GLU A 4 19.51 -21.78 14.84
C GLU A 4 19.63 -20.66 13.81
N ARG A 5 20.32 -20.90 12.68
CA ARG A 5 20.50 -19.87 11.65
C ARG A 5 19.17 -19.46 11.00
N ARG A 6 18.23 -20.40 10.82
CA ARG A 6 16.88 -20.11 10.30
C ARG A 6 16.00 -19.39 11.31
N GLU A 7 16.17 -19.66 12.59
CA GLU A 7 15.44 -18.97 13.66
C GLU A 7 15.94 -17.53 13.82
N ASP A 8 17.26 -17.32 13.79
CA ASP A 8 17.89 -16.00 13.83
C ASP A 8 17.49 -15.15 12.60
N GLU A 9 17.46 -15.76 11.41
CA GLU A 9 16.98 -15.10 10.17
C GLU A 9 15.48 -14.74 10.24
N ARG A 10 14.65 -15.62 10.82
CA ARG A 10 13.22 -15.33 11.04
C ARG A 10 13.03 -14.18 12.03
N GLN A 11 13.73 -14.22 13.15
CA GLN A 11 13.62 -13.21 14.20
C GLN A 11 14.10 -11.84 13.68
N ARG A 12 15.24 -11.80 12.98
CA ARG A 12 15.71 -10.58 12.29
C ARG A 12 14.74 -10.09 11.23
N GLY A 13 14.06 -10.99 10.53
CA GLY A 13 13.06 -10.64 9.52
C GLY A 13 11.79 -10.02 10.14
N GLU A 14 11.40 -10.45 11.34
CA GLU A 14 10.28 -9.88 12.09
C GLU A 14 10.63 -8.52 12.71
N GLU A 15 11.81 -8.40 13.33
CA GLU A 15 12.28 -7.16 13.95
C GLU A 15 12.56 -6.04 12.94
N ASN A 16 13.03 -6.40 11.74
CA ASN A 16 13.31 -5.43 10.66
C ASN A 16 12.15 -5.27 9.68
N ARG A 17 10.98 -5.84 9.96
CA ARG A 17 9.84 -5.70 9.05
C ARG A 17 9.45 -4.21 9.01
N PRO A 18 9.53 -3.55 7.84
CA PRO A 18 9.10 -2.16 7.76
C PRO A 18 7.64 -2.08 8.16
N ALA A 19 7.29 -0.96 8.82
CA ALA A 19 5.90 -0.67 9.14
C ALA A 19 5.05 -0.83 7.87
N PRO A 20 3.83 -1.37 7.99
CA PRO A 20 2.94 -1.45 6.85
C PRO A 20 2.77 -0.05 6.23
N PRO A 21 2.81 0.07 4.90
CA PRO A 21 2.74 1.36 4.24
C PRO A 21 1.40 2.03 4.54
N ASP A 22 1.41 3.33 4.84
CA ASP A 22 0.21 4.10 5.15
C ASP A 22 -0.71 4.28 3.95
N TRP A 23 -0.22 4.06 2.73
CA TRP A 23 -0.96 4.24 1.48
C TRP A 23 -0.72 3.09 0.52
N LEU A 24 -1.76 2.72 -0.21
CA LEU A 24 -1.76 1.62 -1.16
C LEU A 24 -2.34 2.09 -2.50
N LEU A 25 -1.69 1.72 -3.61
CA LEU A 25 -2.26 1.80 -4.95
C LEU A 25 -2.67 0.42 -5.41
N ASP A 26 -3.94 0.24 -5.76
CA ASP A 26 -4.43 -1.00 -6.37
C ASP A 26 -4.21 -0.98 -7.88
N TYR A 27 -3.94 -2.15 -8.46
CA TYR A 27 -3.60 -2.30 -9.87
C TYR A 27 -4.45 -3.38 -10.53
N GLY A 28 -4.76 -3.15 -11.81
CA GLY A 28 -5.40 -4.15 -12.66
C GLY A 28 -4.52 -5.39 -12.88
N LEU A 29 -5.08 -6.39 -13.56
CA LEU A 29 -4.42 -7.68 -13.78
C LEU A 29 -3.23 -7.63 -14.75
N ASN A 30 -3.15 -6.59 -15.59
CA ASN A 30 -2.12 -6.47 -16.60
C ASN A 30 -0.79 -5.99 -16.00
N LYS A 31 0.33 -6.42 -16.59
CA LYS A 31 1.68 -6.06 -16.12
C LYS A 31 1.94 -4.55 -16.12
N ASP A 32 1.37 -3.84 -17.09
CA ASP A 32 1.47 -2.39 -17.25
C ASP A 32 0.15 -1.69 -16.93
N ALA A 33 -0.68 -2.31 -16.06
CA ALA A 33 -1.94 -1.72 -15.65
C ALA A 33 -1.69 -0.39 -14.94
N MET A 34 -2.50 0.61 -15.29
CA MET A 34 -2.59 1.84 -14.51
C MET A 34 -3.21 1.53 -13.13
N PRO A 35 -2.88 2.33 -12.10
CA PRO A 35 -3.54 2.21 -10.81
C PRO A 35 -5.04 2.39 -10.97
N THR A 36 -5.82 1.53 -10.31
CA THR A 36 -7.28 1.52 -10.39
C THR A 36 -7.95 2.16 -9.18
N ALA A 37 -7.27 2.22 -8.04
CA ALA A 37 -7.75 2.88 -6.84
C ALA A 37 -6.62 3.25 -5.88
N VAL A 38 -6.82 4.31 -5.10
CA VAL A 38 -5.98 4.68 -3.95
C VAL A 38 -6.67 4.20 -2.67
N HIS A 39 -5.88 3.71 -1.70
CA HIS A 39 -6.36 3.24 -0.40
C HIS A 39 -5.44 3.69 0.75
N VAL A 40 -5.97 3.72 1.97
CA VAL A 40 -5.18 3.74 3.21
C VAL A 40 -4.55 2.36 3.45
N GLY A 41 -3.41 2.33 4.13
CA GLY A 41 -2.73 1.13 4.60
C GLY A 41 -3.66 0.19 5.35
N GLY A 42 -3.65 -1.09 4.98
CA GLY A 42 -4.49 -2.11 5.63
C GLY A 42 -5.97 -2.10 5.22
N CYS A 43 -6.37 -1.31 4.22
CA CYS A 43 -7.73 -1.36 3.70
C CYS A 43 -8.07 -2.75 3.15
N HIS A 44 -9.14 -3.37 3.66
CA HIS A 44 -9.58 -4.69 3.23
C HIS A 44 -10.18 -4.72 1.80
N MET A 45 -10.52 -3.55 1.26
CA MET A 45 -10.97 -3.41 -0.13
C MET A 45 -9.80 -3.33 -1.11
N ALA A 46 -8.56 -3.13 -0.63
CA ALA A 46 -7.40 -3.12 -1.50
C ALA A 46 -7.16 -4.52 -2.06
N GLY A 47 -6.96 -4.62 -3.36
CA GLY A 47 -6.66 -5.88 -4.02
C GLY A 47 -5.34 -6.50 -3.54
N GLN A 48 -5.20 -7.82 -3.77
CA GLN A 48 -3.99 -8.57 -3.42
C GLN A 48 -2.72 -8.06 -4.15
N ARG A 49 -2.89 -7.26 -5.21
CA ARG A 49 -1.82 -6.67 -6.00
C ARG A 49 -1.48 -5.24 -5.58
N ALA A 50 -2.16 -4.70 -4.57
CA ALA A 50 -1.91 -3.35 -4.12
C ALA A 50 -0.46 -3.15 -3.67
N LYS A 51 0.11 -1.99 -3.99
CA LYS A 51 1.49 -1.64 -3.67
C LYS A 51 1.54 -0.50 -2.68
N GLY A 52 2.40 -0.65 -1.67
CA GLY A 52 2.74 0.42 -0.74
C GLY A 52 3.38 1.60 -1.45
N VAL A 53 2.86 2.79 -1.20
CA VAL A 53 3.43 4.05 -1.68
C VAL A 53 3.49 5.07 -0.55
N ASP A 54 4.28 6.12 -0.74
CA ASP A 54 4.28 7.27 0.15
C ASP A 54 3.08 8.20 -0.11
N SER A 55 2.84 9.12 0.81
CA SER A 55 1.68 10.02 0.76
C SER A 55 1.70 10.99 -0.44
N ASP A 56 2.88 11.39 -0.95
CA ASP A 56 2.98 12.29 -2.09
C ASP A 56 2.67 11.53 -3.39
N THR A 57 3.17 10.31 -3.53
CA THR A 57 2.77 9.41 -4.64
C THR A 57 1.25 9.16 -4.65
N ALA A 58 0.64 8.92 -3.48
CA ALA A 58 -0.81 8.73 -3.38
C ALA A 58 -1.59 10.00 -3.82
N ARG A 59 -1.16 11.19 -3.38
CA ARG A 59 -1.77 12.47 -3.81
C ARG A 59 -1.63 12.69 -5.31
N ARG A 60 -0.46 12.38 -5.89
CA ARG A 60 -0.25 12.48 -7.34
C ARG A 60 -1.16 11.54 -8.12
N ALA A 61 -1.41 10.32 -7.61
CA ALA A 61 -2.34 9.38 -8.24
C ALA A 61 -3.78 9.94 -8.24
N LEU A 62 -4.24 10.50 -7.11
CA LEU A 62 -5.54 11.18 -7.03
C LEU A 62 -5.61 12.36 -8.01
N ALA A 63 -4.58 13.19 -8.06
CA ALA A 63 -4.49 14.32 -9.00
C ALA A 63 -4.48 13.87 -10.47
N ALA A 64 -3.95 12.68 -10.75
CA ALA A 64 -3.96 12.07 -12.08
C ALA A 64 -5.30 11.40 -12.44
N GLY A 65 -6.31 11.46 -11.56
CA GLY A 65 -7.65 10.93 -11.78
C GLY A 65 -7.86 9.47 -11.36
N VAL A 66 -6.90 8.87 -10.63
CA VAL A 66 -7.13 7.56 -10.00
C VAL A 66 -8.17 7.75 -8.90
N PRO A 67 -9.25 6.95 -8.86
CA PRO A 67 -10.30 7.15 -7.87
C PRO A 67 -9.81 6.78 -6.47
N ALA A 68 -10.31 7.50 -5.47
CA ALA A 68 -10.14 7.14 -4.07
C ALA A 68 -11.09 5.99 -3.72
N CYS A 69 -10.66 5.08 -2.84
CA CYS A 69 -11.54 4.05 -2.31
C CYS A 69 -12.62 4.69 -1.41
N ASP A 70 -13.89 4.52 -1.77
CA ASP A 70 -15.03 5.06 -1.00
C ASP A 70 -15.12 4.52 0.43
N HIS A 71 -14.56 3.33 0.71
CA HIS A 71 -14.59 2.73 2.04
C HIS A 71 -13.57 3.37 3.00
N CYS A 72 -12.33 3.56 2.57
CA CYS A 72 -11.27 4.09 3.44
C CYS A 72 -11.01 5.59 3.24
N ARG A 73 -11.66 6.22 2.25
CA ARG A 73 -11.64 7.67 1.99
C ARG A 73 -10.22 8.28 2.07
N PRO A 74 -9.24 7.74 1.33
CA PRO A 74 -7.85 8.21 1.41
C PRO A 74 -7.68 9.62 0.88
N ASP A 75 -8.56 10.08 -0.01
CA ASP A 75 -8.64 11.47 -0.45
C ASP A 75 -8.89 12.44 0.72
N SER A 76 -9.74 12.03 1.67
CA SER A 76 -10.07 12.84 2.85
C SER A 76 -8.90 12.79 3.86
N GLU A 77 -8.34 11.61 4.11
CA GLU A 77 -7.19 11.44 5.01
C GLU A 77 -5.91 12.13 4.48
N LEU A 78 -5.75 12.23 3.16
CA LEU A 78 -4.63 12.95 2.53
C LEU A 78 -4.83 14.47 2.48
N GLY A 79 -6.02 14.96 2.84
CA GLY A 79 -6.43 16.37 2.70
C GLY A 79 -6.55 16.80 1.23
N PHE A 80 -6.89 15.88 0.33
CA PHE A 80 -7.07 16.15 -1.09
C PHE A 80 -8.45 16.77 -1.39
N LEU A 81 -9.47 16.39 -0.63
CA LEU A 81 -10.76 17.05 -0.60
C LEU A 81 -10.88 17.82 0.72
N ASP A 82 -11.30 19.07 0.65
CA ASP A 82 -11.63 19.94 1.80
C ASP A 82 -13.08 19.69 2.26
#